data_AF-A0A8J6C4A7-F1
#
_entry.id   AF-A0A8J6C4A7-F1
#
_cell.length_a   1.000
_cell.length_b   1.000
_cell.length_c   1.000
_cell.angle_alpha   90.00
_cell.angle_beta   90.00
_cell.angle_gamma   90.00
#
_symmetry.space_group_name_H-M   'P 1'
#
loop_
_entity.id
_entity.type
_entity.pdbx_description
1 polymer ?
#
loop_
_entity_poly.entity_id
_entity_poly.type
_entity_poly.pdbx_seq_one_letter_code
_entity_poly.pdbx_strand_id
1 'polypeptide(L)'
;MGYADARVTVVEGDVLDSTGVTAAIVEDAAVFVALERASGSPHVLETAVRHIAAGCRARGVKRIVVLGIGGARLPTDAEPSLAVSVARWVRGATGAHDGDDVIRAVDWLRASKLEWTLVRVAALHDGASSDGKYTMGDAQLGMEAVSREDVAHAMVSCVENHLFVRQTPVVVPAS
;
A
#
# COMPACT_ATOMS: atom_id res chain seq x y z
N MET A 1 -8.63 20.67 -7.83
CA MET A 1 -9.06 19.99 -9.06
C MET A 1 -9.97 18.85 -8.62
N GLY A 2 -11.28 18.95 -8.86
CA GLY A 2 -12.24 17.94 -8.41
C GLY A 2 -12.34 16.78 -9.40
N TYR A 3 -12.31 15.55 -8.90
CA TYR A 3 -12.60 14.35 -9.70
C TYR A 3 -14.06 14.42 -10.19
N ALA A 4 -14.28 14.42 -11.50
CA ALA A 4 -15.57 14.73 -12.13
C ALA A 4 -16.24 13.52 -12.82
N ASP A 5 -15.96 12.29 -12.38
CA ASP A 5 -16.64 11.10 -12.87
C ASP A 5 -17.93 10.88 -12.06
N ALA A 6 -19.07 10.71 -12.74
CA ALA A 6 -20.38 10.50 -12.10
C ALA A 6 -20.45 9.23 -11.23
N ARG A 7 -19.50 8.30 -11.38
CA ARG A 7 -19.37 7.07 -10.58
C ARG A 7 -18.53 7.27 -9.32
N VAL A 8 -17.96 8.46 -9.13
CA VAL A 8 -17.09 8.79 -7.98
C VAL A 8 -17.83 9.76 -7.06
N THR A 9 -18.07 9.32 -5.83
CA THR A 9 -18.52 10.22 -4.75
C THR A 9 -17.31 10.70 -3.97
N VAL A 10 -17.16 12.01 -3.82
CA VAL A 10 -16.07 12.63 -3.08
C VAL A 10 -16.52 12.90 -1.64
N VAL A 11 -15.74 12.44 -0.68
CA VAL A 11 -15.89 12.77 0.74
C VAL A 11 -14.69 13.61 1.16
N GLU A 12 -14.93 14.84 1.59
CA GLU A 12 -13.89 15.71 2.14
C GLU A 12 -13.49 15.23 3.54
N GLY A 13 -12.18 15.16 3.80
CA GLY A 13 -11.67 14.73 5.09
C GLY A 13 -10.14 14.63 5.13
N ASP A 14 -9.63 14.26 6.30
CA ASP A 14 -8.21 14.01 6.56
C ASP A 14 -8.05 12.55 7.02
N VAL A 15 -7.12 11.83 6.40
CA VAL A 15 -6.84 10.44 6.77
C VAL A 15 -6.22 10.31 8.18
N LEU A 16 -5.72 11.41 8.73
CA LEU A 16 -5.25 11.51 10.10
C LEU A 16 -6.38 11.68 11.12
N ASP A 17 -7.60 12.01 10.69
CA ASP A 17 -8.79 11.97 11.53
C ASP A 17 -9.46 10.58 11.48
N SER A 18 -9.20 9.79 12.53
CA SER A 18 -9.79 8.45 12.67
C SER A 18 -11.33 8.43 12.63
N THR A 19 -12.01 9.48 13.08
CA THR A 19 -13.47 9.56 13.09
C THR A 19 -13.99 9.78 11.68
N GLY A 20 -13.43 10.77 10.97
CA GLY A 20 -13.72 11.02 9.56
C GLY A 20 -13.45 9.80 8.67
N VAL A 21 -12.31 9.12 8.86
CA VAL A 21 -11.99 7.88 8.14
C VAL A 21 -13.05 6.81 8.37
N THR A 22 -13.46 6.58 9.62
CA THR A 22 -14.50 5.57 9.94
C THR A 22 -15.87 5.96 9.37
N ALA A 23 -16.17 7.26 9.32
CA ALA A 23 -17.40 7.78 8.72
C ALA A 23 -17.45 7.54 7.21
N ALA A 24 -16.31 7.67 6.52
CA ALA A 24 -16.18 7.51 5.07
C ALA A 24 -16.22 6.04 4.60
N ILE A 25 -15.97 5.07 5.48
CA ILE A 25 -16.01 3.64 5.13
C ILE A 25 -17.45 3.16 5.01
N VAL A 26 -17.78 2.63 3.84
CA VAL A 26 -19.05 1.98 3.53
C VAL A 26 -18.98 0.50 3.89
N GLU A 27 -20.04 -0.03 4.49
CA GLU A 27 -20.18 -1.46 4.82
C GLU A 27 -20.19 -2.32 3.54
N ASP A 28 -19.78 -3.58 3.64
CA ASP A 28 -19.68 -4.55 2.52
C ASP A 28 -18.80 -4.10 1.32
N ALA A 29 -18.05 -3.01 1.44
CA ALA A 29 -17.12 -2.55 0.41
C ALA A 29 -15.73 -3.20 0.55
N ALA A 30 -14.90 -3.09 -0.50
CA ALA A 30 -13.46 -3.23 -0.40
C ALA A 30 -12.81 -1.84 -0.30
N VAL A 31 -11.73 -1.72 0.47
CA VAL A 31 -11.02 -0.45 0.66
C VAL A 31 -9.69 -0.46 -0.08
N PHE A 32 -9.44 0.59 -0.86
CA PHE A 32 -8.15 0.84 -1.51
C PHE A 32 -7.43 1.99 -0.81
N VAL A 33 -6.13 1.82 -0.53
CA VAL A 33 -5.27 2.86 0.05
C VAL A 33 -4.14 3.15 -0.93
N ALA A 34 -4.24 4.26 -1.64
CA ALA A 34 -3.26 4.71 -2.63
C ALA A 34 -2.67 6.06 -2.22
N LEU A 35 -2.11 6.12 -1.01
CA LEU A 35 -1.52 7.34 -0.45
C LEU A 35 -0.07 7.46 -0.87
N GLU A 36 0.28 8.61 -1.42
CA GLU A 36 1.67 9.01 -1.57
C GLU A 36 2.13 9.76 -0.34
N ARG A 37 3.45 9.75 -0.09
CA ARG A 37 4.03 10.56 0.98
C ARG A 37 3.89 12.04 0.61
N ALA A 38 3.13 12.79 1.41
CA ALA A 38 3.17 14.25 1.34
C ALA A 38 4.54 14.76 1.79
N SER A 39 5.11 15.71 1.04
CA SER A 39 6.37 16.36 1.41
C SER A 39 6.26 16.95 2.82
N GLY A 40 7.20 16.60 3.71
CA GLY A 40 7.29 17.16 5.06
C GLY A 40 6.54 16.43 6.18
N SER A 41 5.81 15.34 5.89
CA SER A 41 5.14 14.56 6.93
C SER A 41 5.62 13.10 6.95
N PRO A 42 6.52 12.72 7.89
CA PRO A 42 6.86 11.32 8.07
C PRO A 42 5.64 10.57 8.65
N HIS A 43 5.37 9.34 8.19
CA HIS A 43 4.38 8.40 8.77
C HIS A 43 2.91 8.55 8.39
N VAL A 44 2.60 9.16 7.25
CA VAL A 44 1.20 9.29 6.78
C VAL A 44 0.61 7.93 6.46
N LEU A 45 1.37 7.02 5.82
CA LEU A 45 0.83 5.72 5.39
C LEU A 45 0.55 4.81 6.58
N GLU A 46 1.47 4.68 7.54
CA GLU A 46 1.27 3.90 8.75
C GLU A 46 0.03 4.38 9.51
N THR A 47 -0.07 5.69 9.75
CA THR A 47 -1.17 6.27 10.52
C THR A 47 -2.50 6.07 9.80
N ALA A 48 -2.53 6.31 8.49
CA ALA A 48 -3.71 6.07 7.66
C ALA A 48 -4.14 4.61 7.70
N VAL A 49 -3.21 3.67 7.49
CA VAL A 49 -3.50 2.23 7.51
C VAL A 49 -4.06 1.81 8.87
N ARG A 50 -3.53 2.34 9.97
CA ARG A 50 -4.06 2.08 11.31
C ARG A 50 -5.50 2.57 11.46
N HIS A 51 -5.79 3.81 11.05
CA HIS A 51 -7.14 4.37 11.15
C HIS A 51 -8.13 3.63 10.24
N ILE A 52 -7.73 3.34 9.00
CA ILE A 52 -8.55 2.62 8.02
C ILE A 52 -8.80 1.19 8.51
N ALA A 53 -7.80 0.48 9.01
CA ALA A 53 -7.98 -0.88 9.53
C ALA A 53 -8.95 -0.90 10.74
N ALA A 54 -8.86 0.08 11.63
CA ALA A 54 -9.80 0.25 12.73
C ALA A 54 -11.22 0.54 12.24
N GLY A 55 -11.37 1.43 11.26
CA GLY A 55 -12.65 1.76 10.64
C GLY A 55 -13.27 0.58 9.88
N CYS A 56 -12.47 -0.18 9.12
CA CYS A 56 -12.91 -1.41 8.45
C CYS A 56 -13.48 -2.40 9.47
N ARG A 57 -12.77 -2.61 10.58
CA ARG A 57 -13.26 -3.45 11.68
C ARG A 57 -14.58 -2.94 12.25
N ALA A 58 -14.73 -1.63 12.45
CA ALA A 58 -15.95 -1.02 12.99
C ALA A 58 -17.15 -1.15 12.03
N ARG A 59 -16.89 -1.15 10.72
CA ARG A 59 -17.90 -1.24 9.65
C ARG A 59 -18.08 -2.65 9.05
N GLY A 60 -17.42 -3.66 9.61
CA GLY A 60 -17.50 -5.03 9.11
C GLY A 60 -16.81 -5.29 7.76
N VAL A 61 -16.05 -4.32 7.23
CA VAL A 61 -15.27 -4.48 6.00
C VAL A 61 -14.10 -5.42 6.23
N LYS A 62 -13.95 -6.41 5.36
CA LYS A 62 -12.89 -7.43 5.47
C LYS A 62 -11.71 -7.18 4.53
N ARG A 63 -11.97 -6.63 3.34
CA ARG A 63 -10.98 -6.54 2.26
C ARG A 63 -10.34 -5.15 2.20
N ILE A 64 -9.01 -5.12 2.26
CA ILE A 64 -8.22 -3.89 2.10
C ILE A 64 -7.03 -4.15 1.17
N VAL A 65 -6.79 -3.25 0.22
CA VAL A 65 -5.64 -3.30 -0.70
C VAL A 65 -4.87 -1.99 -0.58
N VAL A 66 -3.59 -2.08 -0.20
CA VAL A 66 -2.72 -0.93 0.08
C VAL A 66 -1.61 -0.87 -0.96
N LEU A 67 -1.31 0.31 -1.48
CA LEU A 67 -0.15 0.55 -2.33
C LEU A 67 1.06 0.92 -1.47
N GLY A 68 2.13 0.15 -1.58
CA GLY A 68 3.44 0.48 -1.01
C GLY A 68 4.41 0.88 -2.11
N ILE A 69 4.80 2.15 -2.13
CA ILE A 69 5.74 2.71 -3.10
C ILE A 69 7.12 2.82 -2.46
N GLY A 70 8.16 2.55 -3.24
CA GLY A 70 9.52 2.97 -2.90
C GLY A 70 10.26 1.90 -2.13
N GLY A 71 10.86 0.96 -2.88
CA GLY A 71 12.06 0.19 -2.53
C GLY A 71 12.10 -0.59 -1.20
N ALA A 72 11.08 -0.51 -0.36
CA ALA A 72 11.10 -1.02 0.99
C ALA A 72 11.20 -2.54 0.91
N ARG A 73 12.40 -3.05 1.18
CA ARG A 73 12.64 -4.48 1.30
C ARG A 73 12.00 -4.95 2.58
N LEU A 74 11.01 -5.81 2.46
CA LEU A 74 10.35 -6.38 3.62
C LEU A 74 11.26 -7.46 4.22
N PRO A 75 11.18 -7.73 5.53
CA PRO A 75 11.94 -8.81 6.15
C PRO A 75 11.67 -10.20 5.54
N THR A 76 10.56 -10.35 4.82
CA THR A 76 10.17 -11.57 4.10
C THR A 76 10.82 -11.71 2.72
N ASP A 77 11.50 -10.67 2.22
CA ASP A 77 12.38 -10.79 1.06
C ASP A 77 13.62 -11.60 1.48
N ALA A 78 14.21 -12.39 0.58
CA ALA A 78 15.32 -13.32 0.88
C ALA A 78 16.35 -12.79 1.91
N GLU A 79 16.75 -13.66 2.84
CA GLU A 79 17.45 -13.34 4.10
C GLU A 79 18.51 -12.23 3.98
N PRO A 80 18.45 -11.19 4.84
CA PRO A 80 19.47 -10.16 4.88
C PRO A 80 20.81 -10.74 5.34
N SER A 81 21.91 -10.32 4.72
CA SER A 81 23.24 -10.60 5.28
C SER A 81 23.36 -9.97 6.68
N LEU A 82 24.19 -10.54 7.57
CA LEU A 82 24.44 -10.01 8.93
C LEU A 82 24.72 -8.49 8.96
N ALA A 83 25.37 -7.97 7.91
CA ALA A 83 25.65 -6.55 7.74
C ALA A 83 24.36 -5.70 7.56
N VAL A 84 23.33 -6.22 6.90
CA VAL A 84 22.05 -5.53 6.67
C VAL A 84 21.23 -5.46 7.96
N SER A 85 21.25 -6.53 8.78
CA SER A 85 20.58 -6.55 10.10
C SER A 85 21.23 -5.57 11.08
N VAL A 86 22.56 -5.53 11.14
CA VAL A 86 23.31 -4.55 11.95
C VAL A 86 23.07 -3.13 11.45
N ALA A 87 23.07 -2.92 10.13
CA ALA A 87 22.80 -1.61 9.55
C ALA A 87 21.34 -1.16 9.76
N ARG A 88 20.37 -2.07 9.93
CA ARG A 88 18.97 -1.76 10.28
C ARG A 88 18.86 -1.33 11.75
N TRP A 89 19.61 -1.97 12.64
CA TRP A 89 19.69 -1.59 14.05
C TRP A 89 20.37 -0.23 14.25
N VAL A 90 21.48 0.01 13.57
CA VAL A 90 22.19 1.32 13.58
C VAL A 90 21.36 2.43 12.94
N ARG A 91 20.59 2.13 11.89
CA ARG A 91 19.71 3.11 11.20
C ARG A 91 18.42 3.41 11.95
N GLY A 92 17.84 2.44 12.67
CA GLY A 92 16.73 2.69 13.59
C GLY A 92 17.08 3.68 14.71
N ALA A 93 18.36 3.86 15.03
CA ALA A 93 18.83 4.85 15.99
C ALA A 93 18.94 6.28 15.41
N THR A 94 18.90 6.47 14.08
CA THR A 94 19.12 7.77 13.43
C THR A 94 17.86 8.43 12.83
N GLY A 95 16.68 7.80 12.94
CA GLY A 95 15.38 8.45 12.75
C GLY A 95 14.99 8.87 11.32
N ALA A 96 15.63 8.37 10.26
CA ALA A 96 15.38 8.82 8.89
C ALA A 96 15.37 7.66 7.89
N HIS A 97 14.22 7.03 7.65
CA HIS A 97 14.09 5.94 6.68
C HIS A 97 12.79 6.04 5.87
N ASP A 98 12.94 6.37 4.59
CA ASP A 98 11.85 6.46 3.60
C ASP A 98 11.06 5.15 3.43
N GLY A 99 11.69 3.99 3.68
CA GLY A 99 11.04 2.67 3.59
C GLY A 99 10.33 2.21 4.87
N ASP A 100 10.49 2.92 5.98
CA ASP A 100 9.95 2.47 7.26
C ASP A 100 8.43 2.58 7.35
N ASP A 101 7.83 3.55 6.65
CA ASP A 101 6.39 3.79 6.72
C ASP A 101 5.60 2.61 6.12
N VAL A 102 6.07 2.08 4.98
CA VAL A 102 5.52 0.86 4.36
C VAL A 102 5.73 -0.35 5.28
N ILE A 103 6.91 -0.50 5.89
CA ILE A 103 7.19 -1.61 6.82
C ILE A 103 6.24 -1.56 8.02
N ARG A 104 6.08 -0.39 8.64
CA ARG A 104 5.17 -0.23 9.79
C ARG A 104 3.71 -0.43 9.41
N ALA A 105 3.31 0.01 8.22
CA ALA A 105 1.99 -0.30 7.67
C ALA A 105 1.77 -1.81 7.50
N VAL A 106 2.76 -2.56 6.98
CA VAL A 106 2.70 -4.04 6.90
C VAL A 106 2.55 -4.66 8.28
N ASP A 107 3.29 -4.20 9.28
CA ASP A 107 3.24 -4.76 10.63
C ASP A 107 1.86 -4.57 11.27
N TRP A 108 1.24 -3.39 11.09
CA TRP A 108 -0.15 -3.13 11.49
C TRP A 108 -1.14 -4.04 10.77
N LEU A 109 -0.98 -4.22 9.45
CA LEU A 109 -1.84 -5.12 8.66
C LEU A 109 -1.71 -6.57 9.12
N ARG A 110 -0.48 -7.06 9.35
CA ARG A 110 -0.19 -8.40 9.87
C ARG A 110 -0.84 -8.66 11.23
N ALA A 111 -0.85 -7.67 12.11
CA ALA A 111 -1.52 -7.76 13.41
C ALA A 111 -3.06 -7.71 13.31
N SER A 112 -3.60 -7.26 12.17
CA SER A 112 -5.05 -7.21 11.93
C SER A 112 -5.63 -8.56 11.50
N LYS A 113 -6.94 -8.72 11.65
CA LYS A 113 -7.68 -9.89 11.12
C LYS A 113 -8.16 -9.71 9.67
N LEU A 114 -7.86 -8.57 9.05
CA LEU A 114 -8.34 -8.23 7.72
C LEU A 114 -7.76 -9.16 6.64
N GLU A 115 -8.46 -9.23 5.52
CA GLU A 115 -7.99 -9.81 4.27
C GLU A 115 -7.23 -8.74 3.50
N TRP A 116 -6.02 -8.44 3.98
CA TRP A 116 -5.22 -7.35 3.42
C TRP A 116 -4.32 -7.83 2.28
N THR A 117 -4.00 -6.94 1.35
CA THR A 117 -2.93 -7.12 0.36
C THR A 117 -2.14 -5.82 0.27
N LEU A 118 -0.82 -5.87 0.37
CA LEU A 118 0.02 -4.69 0.13
C LEU A 118 0.78 -4.84 -1.19
N VAL A 119 0.27 -4.20 -2.23
CA VAL A 119 0.87 -4.18 -3.57
C VAL A 119 2.11 -3.30 -3.54
N ARG A 120 3.27 -3.86 -3.92
CA ARG A 120 4.57 -3.19 -3.87
C ARG A 120 5.04 -2.80 -5.26
N VAL A 121 5.49 -1.56 -5.41
CA VAL A 121 6.12 -1.04 -6.63
C VAL A 121 7.37 -0.24 -6.31
N ALA A 122 8.35 -0.26 -7.21
CA ALA A 122 9.58 0.49 -7.01
C ALA A 122 9.36 1.99 -7.21
N ALA A 123 8.71 2.35 -8.31
CA ALA A 123 8.33 3.71 -8.67
C ALA A 123 7.08 3.71 -9.57
N LEU A 124 6.45 4.87 -9.71
CA LEU A 124 5.29 5.09 -10.58
C LEU A 124 5.64 6.07 -11.71
N HIS A 125 4.96 5.94 -12.84
CA HIS A 125 4.99 6.94 -13.91
C HIS A 125 3.62 7.20 -14.52
N ASP A 126 3.47 8.36 -15.15
CA ASP A 126 2.24 8.80 -15.86
C ASP A 126 2.29 8.49 -17.36
N GLY A 127 3.36 7.85 -17.85
CA GLY A 127 3.45 7.35 -19.22
C GLY A 127 2.41 6.27 -19.55
N ALA A 128 2.32 5.90 -20.83
CA ALA A 128 1.33 4.95 -21.33
C ALA A 128 1.32 3.63 -20.52
N SER A 129 0.11 3.12 -20.26
CA SER A 129 -0.09 1.79 -19.71
C SER A 129 0.48 0.73 -20.65
N SER A 130 0.87 -0.40 -20.07
CA SER A 130 1.17 -1.61 -20.83
C SER A 130 -0.11 -2.38 -21.21
N ASP A 131 -1.28 -1.75 -21.17
CA ASP A 131 -2.61 -2.36 -21.32
C ASP A 131 -2.82 -3.52 -20.33
N GLY A 132 -2.39 -3.37 -19.08
CA GLY A 132 -2.46 -4.43 -18.06
C GLY A 132 -1.41 -5.53 -18.22
N LYS A 133 -0.42 -5.36 -19.11
CA LYS A 133 0.73 -6.28 -19.22
C LYS A 133 1.77 -5.96 -18.15
N TYR A 134 1.52 -6.47 -16.96
CA TYR A 134 2.47 -6.51 -15.85
C TYR A 134 2.48 -7.90 -15.25
N THR A 135 3.52 -8.21 -14.48
CA THR A 135 3.50 -9.40 -13.61
C THR A 135 3.29 -8.96 -12.17
N MET A 136 2.49 -9.74 -11.43
CA MET A 136 2.21 -9.51 -10.02
C MET A 136 2.40 -10.82 -9.25
N GLY A 137 3.27 -10.82 -8.24
CA GLY A 137 3.53 -12.04 -7.49
C GLY A 137 4.66 -11.94 -6.48
N ASP A 138 5.19 -13.10 -6.11
CA ASP A 138 6.39 -13.21 -5.28
C ASP A 138 7.62 -12.97 -6.17
N ALA A 139 8.02 -11.71 -6.27
CA ALA A 139 9.14 -11.26 -7.07
C ALA A 139 10.03 -10.35 -6.24
N GLN A 140 11.31 -10.30 -6.59
CA GLN A 140 12.21 -9.33 -5.98
C GLN A 140 11.86 -7.94 -6.50
N LEU A 141 11.71 -6.98 -5.59
CA LEU A 141 11.46 -5.60 -5.95
C LEU A 141 12.63 -5.05 -6.78
N GLY A 142 12.38 -4.83 -8.07
CA GLY A 142 13.33 -4.25 -9.02
C GLY A 142 13.46 -2.73 -8.87
N MET A 143 14.09 -2.10 -9.86
CA MET A 143 14.21 -0.63 -9.96
C MET A 143 13.25 -0.02 -10.99
N GLU A 144 12.50 -0.86 -11.70
CA GLU A 144 11.66 -0.45 -12.81
C GLU A 144 10.39 0.25 -12.32
N ALA A 145 10.04 1.35 -12.97
CA ALA A 145 8.80 2.06 -12.71
C ALA A 145 7.64 1.36 -13.42
N VAL A 146 6.46 1.38 -12.82
CA VAL A 146 5.22 0.84 -13.39
C VAL A 146 4.26 1.99 -13.64
N SER A 147 3.44 1.90 -14.70
CA SER A 147 2.43 2.93 -14.96
C SER A 147 1.38 2.96 -13.84
N ARG A 148 0.86 4.15 -13.50
CA ARG A 148 -0.23 4.27 -12.50
C ARG A 148 -1.46 3.47 -12.89
N GLU A 149 -1.76 3.39 -14.19
CA GLU A 149 -2.90 2.64 -14.72
C GLU A 149 -2.72 1.13 -14.52
N ASP A 150 -1.54 0.57 -14.81
CA ASP A 150 -1.26 -0.84 -14.56
C ASP A 150 -1.31 -1.19 -13.07
N VAL A 151 -0.83 -0.29 -12.20
CA VAL A 151 -0.94 -0.48 -10.75
C VAL A 151 -2.38 -0.42 -10.28
N ALA A 152 -3.20 0.51 -10.80
CA ALA A 152 -4.61 0.56 -10.49
C ALA A 152 -5.32 -0.74 -10.92
N HIS A 153 -5.04 -1.23 -12.13
CA HIS A 153 -5.54 -2.51 -12.64
C HIS A 153 -5.10 -3.69 -11.74
N ALA A 154 -3.86 -3.70 -11.27
CA ALA A 154 -3.33 -4.72 -10.34
C ALA A 154 -4.05 -4.71 -8.99
N MET A 155 -4.27 -3.52 -8.42
CA MET A 155 -4.99 -3.38 -7.16
C MET A 155 -6.43 -3.85 -7.29
N VAL A 156 -7.14 -3.44 -8.35
CA VAL A 156 -8.52 -3.88 -8.62
C VAL A 156 -8.58 -5.41 -8.80
N SER A 157 -7.65 -5.99 -9.56
CA SER A 157 -7.54 -7.43 -9.75
C SER A 157 -7.38 -8.20 -8.43
N CYS A 158 -6.69 -7.63 -7.43
CA CYS A 158 -6.56 -8.24 -6.11
C CYS A 158 -7.92 -8.35 -5.40
N VAL A 159 -8.82 -7.38 -5.58
CA VAL A 159 -10.16 -7.43 -4.99
C VAL A 159 -11.05 -8.38 -5.78
N GLU A 160 -11.15 -8.21 -7.10
CA GLU A 160 -12.07 -8.98 -7.95
C GLU A 160 -11.78 -10.48 -7.93
N ASN A 161 -10.50 -10.86 -7.93
CA ASN A 161 -10.07 -12.26 -7.99
C ASN A 161 -9.60 -12.81 -6.63
N HIS A 162 -9.79 -12.04 -5.55
CA HIS A 162 -9.40 -12.43 -4.19
C HIS A 162 -7.92 -12.87 -4.06
N LEU A 163 -7.02 -12.16 -4.74
CA LEU A 163 -5.60 -12.54 -4.84
C LEU A 163 -4.78 -12.01 -3.66
N PHE A 164 -3.67 -12.71 -3.37
CA PHE A 164 -2.62 -12.24 -2.47
C PHE A 164 -3.10 -11.83 -1.07
N VAL A 165 -4.07 -12.58 -0.53
CA VAL A 165 -4.58 -12.36 0.82
C VAL A 165 -3.47 -12.57 1.85
N ARG A 166 -3.28 -11.57 2.70
CA ARG A 166 -2.22 -11.44 3.71
C ARG A 166 -0.81 -11.56 3.12
N GLN A 167 -0.64 -11.06 1.90
CA GLN A 167 0.64 -11.08 1.17
C GLN A 167 1.00 -9.69 0.68
N THR A 168 2.27 -9.56 0.26
CA THR A 168 2.87 -8.31 -0.19
C THR A 168 3.42 -8.46 -1.62
N PRO A 169 2.56 -8.70 -2.63
CA PRO A 169 3.02 -8.98 -3.99
C PRO A 169 3.73 -7.78 -4.59
N VAL A 170 4.72 -8.05 -5.44
CA VAL A 170 5.42 -7.04 -6.21
C VAL A 170 4.83 -6.98 -7.61
N VAL A 171 4.60 -5.76 -8.12
CA VAL A 171 4.20 -5.51 -9.50
C VAL A 171 5.41 -4.97 -10.27
N VAL A 172 5.71 -5.59 -11.40
CA VAL A 172 6.76 -5.15 -12.35
C VAL A 172 6.22 -5.14 -13.79
N PRO A 173 6.78 -4.31 -14.68
CA PRO A 173 6.39 -4.31 -16.09
C PRO A 173 6.60 -5.69 -16.73
N ALA A 174 5.78 -6.05 -17.72
CA ALA A 174 6.04 -7.25 -18.51
C ALA A 174 7.31 -7.05 -19.35
N SER A 175 8.23 -8.02 -19.29
CA SER A 175 9.44 -8.08 -20.12
C SER A 175 9.15 -8.50 -21.55
#